data_AF-A0A4T0EKS6-F1
#
_entry.id   AF-A0A4T0EKS6-F1
#
_cell.length_a   1.000
_cell.length_b   1.000
_cell.length_c   1.000
_cell.angle_alpha   90.00
_cell.angle_beta   90.00
_cell.angle_gamma   90.00
#
_symmetry.space_group_name_H-M   'P 1'
#
loop_
_entity.id
_entity.type
_entity.pdbx_description
1 polymer ?
#
loop_
_entity_poly.entity_id
_entity_poly.type
_entity_poly.pdbx_seq_one_letter_code
_entity_poly.pdbx_strand_id
1 'polypeptide(L)'
;MVPRNTFTMPPRVGPRAGQVPGSQQCLRTSRTGSNTRQSVAGQRDFSQSTGQQFHATCKNDTRLRRNMFSWLNGPGRVFREPLQGSTNYLGAYDRSGNLLRLRYGAEQENEEEDKIDESKLSDEEKAKRIEEKETKEKEDRHKMPKERASDLRPYPLNNDFRSQSVLSEELREELYKKIVDEKVDLSTVSALYGVDMRRVAAVVRLKAIEKNWVSEGKKLATPYAEAVMQMVPQTHFNRKLLEDPKKNFSHESINDLPVHPYTRQQIFYPTSESRQFTRADAAKVFSPTLLSADERIPLSELIDIEKDAINNVPREERTARIRERAEKKLAAKLEKERKQKEWEARNVKVVSNQRWNFRFESINVEEAGKDGRGRRGVGWRYGNPHHDRERGEIKLPTSVE
;
A
#
# COMPACT_ATOMS: atom_id res chain seq x y z
N MET A 1 11.58 -59.95 22.59
CA MET A 1 10.10 -59.93 22.70
C MET A 1 9.67 -58.49 22.86
N VAL A 2 9.06 -57.91 21.82
CA VAL A 2 8.65 -56.50 21.75
C VAL A 2 7.18 -56.50 21.30
N PRO A 3 6.23 -55.94 22.07
CA PRO A 3 4.83 -55.96 21.68
C PRO A 3 4.55 -54.88 20.62
N ARG A 4 3.92 -55.31 19.53
CA ARG A 4 3.35 -54.45 18.48
C ARG A 4 2.05 -53.84 19.01
N ASN A 5 2.04 -52.54 19.28
CA ASN A 5 0.80 -51.79 19.51
C ASN A 5 0.17 -51.42 18.16
N THR A 6 -0.95 -52.06 17.84
CA THR A 6 -1.85 -51.72 16.74
C THR A 6 -2.76 -50.58 17.19
N PHE A 7 -2.54 -49.36 16.68
CA PHE A 7 -3.47 -48.24 16.82
C PHE A 7 -4.60 -48.38 15.79
N THR A 8 -5.80 -48.73 16.28
CA THR A 8 -7.07 -48.66 15.57
C THR A 8 -7.52 -47.20 15.43
N MET A 9 -7.68 -46.72 14.19
CA MET A 9 -8.26 -45.39 13.92
C MET A 9 -9.79 -45.42 14.03
N PRO A 10 -10.43 -44.38 14.61
CA PRO A 10 -11.89 -44.20 14.55
C PRO A 10 -12.35 -43.71 13.16
N PRO A 11 -13.62 -43.95 12.78
CA PRO A 11 -14.12 -43.72 11.43
C PRO A 11 -14.23 -42.23 11.06
N ARG A 12 -13.82 -41.91 9.83
CA ARG A 12 -14.02 -40.61 9.16
C ARG A 12 -15.51 -40.29 9.03
N VAL A 13 -15.94 -39.22 9.68
CA VAL A 13 -17.21 -38.56 9.37
C VAL A 13 -17.01 -37.71 8.12
N GLY A 14 -17.68 -38.08 7.02
CA GLY A 14 -17.63 -37.35 5.74
C GLY A 14 -18.37 -36.00 5.81
N PRO A 15 -18.04 -35.04 4.93
CA PRO A 15 -18.71 -33.74 4.92
C PRO A 15 -20.15 -33.88 4.42
N ARG A 16 -21.11 -33.46 5.26
CA ARG A 16 -22.50 -33.25 4.85
C ARG A 16 -22.57 -32.11 3.85
N ALA A 17 -22.86 -32.45 2.59
CA ALA A 17 -23.25 -31.51 1.56
C ALA A 17 -24.60 -30.89 1.93
N GLY A 18 -24.61 -29.59 2.22
CA GLY A 18 -25.83 -28.80 2.37
C GLY A 18 -26.47 -28.59 1.01
N GLN A 19 -27.67 -29.15 0.83
CA GLN A 19 -28.58 -28.83 -0.27
C GLN A 19 -29.03 -27.36 -0.14
N VAL A 20 -28.87 -26.60 -1.21
CA VAL A 20 -29.55 -25.32 -1.43
C VAL A 20 -30.52 -25.53 -2.59
N PRO A 21 -31.83 -25.25 -2.43
CA PRO A 21 -32.80 -25.41 -3.51
C PRO A 21 -32.67 -24.27 -4.53
N GLY A 22 -32.80 -24.65 -5.81
CA GLY A 22 -32.68 -23.76 -6.94
C GLY A 22 -33.91 -22.89 -7.22
N SER A 23 -33.63 -21.72 -7.80
CA SER A 23 -34.37 -21.02 -8.87
C SER A 23 -33.48 -19.80 -9.17
N GLN A 24 -33.16 -19.39 -10.39
CA GLN A 24 -34.03 -19.08 -11.50
C GLN A 24 -33.29 -19.21 -12.83
N GLN A 25 -34.10 -19.30 -13.86
CA GLN A 25 -33.81 -19.79 -15.19
C GLN A 25 -33.02 -18.81 -16.06
N CYS A 26 -32.26 -19.41 -16.97
CA CYS A 26 -31.66 -18.82 -18.15
C CYS A 26 -32.71 -18.15 -19.05
N LEU A 27 -32.44 -16.93 -19.50
CA LEU A 27 -32.95 -16.42 -20.77
C LEU A 27 -31.75 -16.12 -21.67
N ARG A 28 -31.36 -17.14 -22.45
CA ARG A 28 -30.50 -16.98 -23.63
C ARG A 28 -31.42 -16.78 -24.82
N THR A 29 -31.40 -15.58 -25.41
CA THR A 29 -31.98 -15.34 -26.72
C THR A 29 -30.94 -15.66 -27.78
N SER A 30 -31.17 -16.74 -28.51
CA SER A 30 -30.55 -17.05 -29.79
C SER A 30 -31.11 -16.12 -30.87
N ARG A 31 -30.24 -15.53 -31.70
CA ARG A 31 -30.62 -15.07 -33.04
C ARG A 31 -29.60 -15.56 -34.07
N THR A 32 -30.09 -16.47 -34.89
CA THR A 32 -29.51 -17.03 -36.11
C THR A 32 -29.83 -16.14 -37.32
N GLY A 33 -28.86 -16.03 -38.24
CA GLY A 33 -29.05 -15.68 -39.67
C GLY A 33 -29.43 -14.23 -39.98
N SER A 34 -29.08 -13.62 -41.10
CA SER A 34 -28.36 -14.05 -42.30
C SER A 34 -28.04 -12.79 -43.11
N ASN A 35 -26.92 -12.81 -43.82
CA ASN A 35 -26.55 -11.82 -44.83
C ASN A 35 -27.54 -11.81 -46.00
N THR A 36 -28.01 -10.64 -46.40
CA THR A 36 -28.39 -10.39 -47.80
C THR A 36 -28.09 -8.95 -48.18
N ARG A 37 -27.14 -8.80 -49.12
CA ARG A 37 -26.84 -7.58 -49.87
C ARG A 37 -28.01 -7.28 -50.82
N GLN A 38 -28.49 -6.06 -50.83
CA GLN A 38 -29.11 -5.47 -52.03
C GLN A 38 -28.63 -4.03 -52.19
N SER A 39 -27.90 -3.84 -53.29
CA SER A 39 -27.57 -2.55 -53.88
C SER A 39 -28.78 -2.02 -54.64
N VAL A 40 -29.16 -0.75 -54.40
CA VAL A 40 -29.92 0.03 -55.38
C VAL A 40 -29.38 1.45 -55.39
N ALA A 41 -28.88 1.85 -56.56
CA ALA A 41 -28.50 3.20 -56.91
C ALA A 41 -29.76 4.07 -57.10
N GLY A 42 -29.68 5.33 -56.67
CA GLY A 42 -30.73 6.31 -56.95
C GLY A 42 -30.39 7.66 -56.32
N GLN A 43 -29.76 8.53 -57.11
CA GLN A 43 -29.62 9.96 -56.82
C GLN A 43 -30.99 10.57 -56.52
N ARG A 44 -31.10 11.30 -55.40
CA ARG A 44 -32.07 12.39 -55.21
C ARG A 44 -31.46 13.50 -54.34
N ASP A 45 -31.06 14.55 -55.04
CA ASP A 45 -31.18 15.97 -54.72
C ASP A 45 -31.02 16.45 -53.27
N PHE A 46 -29.90 17.15 -53.06
CA PHE A 46 -29.67 18.06 -51.94
C PHE A 46 -30.64 19.27 -52.04
N SER A 47 -31.79 19.19 -51.37
CA SER A 47 -32.56 20.38 -51.01
C SER A 47 -32.11 20.90 -49.65
N GLN A 48 -31.54 22.10 -49.65
CA GLN A 48 -31.25 22.89 -48.46
C GLN A 48 -32.55 23.21 -47.71
N SER A 49 -32.86 22.45 -46.67
CA SER A 49 -33.79 22.90 -45.63
C SER A 49 -32.99 23.54 -44.51
N THR A 50 -33.18 24.84 -44.38
CA THR A 50 -32.73 25.71 -43.29
C THR A 50 -33.01 25.11 -41.92
N GLY A 51 -31.95 25.03 -41.10
CA GLY A 51 -31.97 24.98 -39.64
C GLY A 51 -33.16 24.30 -38.96
N GLN A 52 -33.17 22.96 -38.91
CA GLN A 52 -33.70 22.30 -37.72
C GLN A 52 -32.73 22.60 -36.58
N GLN A 53 -33.03 23.67 -35.85
CA GLN A 53 -32.55 23.83 -34.48
C GLN A 53 -32.92 22.54 -33.75
N PHE A 54 -31.91 21.77 -33.33
CA PHE A 54 -32.10 20.74 -32.32
C PHE A 54 -32.52 21.43 -31.02
N HIS A 55 -33.78 21.82 -30.93
CA HIS A 55 -34.43 22.04 -29.66
C HIS A 55 -34.44 20.70 -28.96
N ALA A 56 -33.44 20.47 -28.11
CA ALA A 56 -33.52 19.50 -27.03
C ALA A 56 -34.75 19.89 -26.19
N THR A 57 -35.90 19.36 -26.58
CA THR A 57 -37.13 19.46 -25.80
C THR A 57 -36.90 18.65 -24.54
N CYS A 58 -36.45 19.35 -23.51
CA CYS A 58 -36.47 18.94 -22.11
C CYS A 58 -37.92 18.70 -21.68
N LYS A 59 -38.51 17.55 -22.07
CA LYS A 59 -39.91 17.26 -21.75
C LYS A 59 -40.19 15.92 -21.07
N ASN A 60 -39.19 15.10 -20.76
CA ASN A 60 -39.39 13.96 -19.88
C ASN A 60 -38.17 13.74 -18.98
N ASP A 61 -37.98 14.62 -18.01
CA ASP A 61 -37.00 14.35 -16.95
C ASP A 61 -37.52 13.20 -16.09
N THR A 62 -36.89 12.02 -16.23
CA THR A 62 -37.27 10.82 -15.48
C THR A 62 -37.23 11.10 -13.98
N ARG A 63 -38.07 10.42 -13.20
CA ARG A 63 -38.06 10.56 -11.73
C ARG A 63 -36.66 10.35 -11.14
N LEU A 64 -35.88 9.43 -11.71
CA LEU A 64 -34.50 9.16 -11.27
C LEU A 64 -33.57 10.35 -11.52
N ARG A 65 -33.66 11.01 -12.67
CA ARG A 65 -32.81 12.16 -13.01
C ARG A 65 -33.21 13.40 -12.20
N ARG A 66 -34.50 13.61 -11.92
CA ARG A 66 -34.96 14.61 -10.95
C ARG A 66 -34.40 14.36 -9.54
N ASN A 67 -34.45 13.13 -9.05
CA ASN A 67 -33.89 12.76 -7.75
C ASN A 67 -32.37 12.95 -7.70
N MET A 68 -31.66 12.59 -8.78
CA MET A 68 -30.22 12.78 -8.90
C MET A 68 -29.84 14.27 -8.81
N PHE A 69 -30.50 15.15 -9.56
CA PHE A 69 -30.22 16.60 -9.49
C PHE A 69 -30.64 17.22 -8.16
N SER A 70 -31.73 16.75 -7.55
CA SER A 70 -32.10 17.15 -6.20
C SER A 70 -30.98 16.82 -5.19
N TRP A 71 -30.35 15.66 -5.32
CA TRP A 71 -29.21 15.29 -4.49
C TRP A 71 -27.96 16.12 -4.81
N LEU A 72 -27.59 16.27 -6.10
CA LEU A 72 -26.42 17.04 -6.53
C LEU A 72 -26.48 18.51 -6.11
N ASN A 73 -27.67 19.11 -6.14
CA ASN A 73 -27.89 20.51 -5.74
C ASN A 73 -28.10 20.67 -4.22
N GLY A 74 -28.44 19.58 -3.52
CA GLY A 74 -28.57 19.53 -2.07
C GLY A 74 -27.33 18.92 -1.41
N PRO A 75 -27.40 17.72 -0.81
CA PRO A 75 -26.27 17.10 -0.10
C PRO A 75 -24.99 16.96 -0.91
N GLY A 76 -25.10 16.68 -2.21
CA GLY A 76 -23.97 16.45 -3.11
C GLY A 76 -23.19 17.72 -3.49
N ARG A 77 -23.71 18.91 -3.19
CA ARG A 77 -23.09 20.19 -3.56
C ARG A 77 -21.68 20.35 -2.98
N VAL A 78 -21.44 19.76 -1.81
CA VAL A 78 -20.15 19.86 -1.09
C VAL A 78 -19.00 19.21 -1.87
N PHE A 79 -19.28 18.27 -2.77
CA PHE A 79 -18.25 17.59 -3.56
C PHE A 79 -17.88 18.31 -4.87
N ARG A 80 -18.51 19.46 -5.15
CA ARG A 80 -18.23 20.23 -6.37
C ARG A 80 -16.82 20.83 -6.35
N GLU A 81 -16.37 21.26 -5.18
CA GLU A 81 -15.05 21.83 -4.95
C GLU A 81 -14.38 21.07 -3.80
N PRO A 82 -13.05 20.87 -3.84
CA PRO A 82 -12.35 20.19 -2.77
C PRO A 82 -12.43 21.00 -1.48
N LEU A 83 -12.55 20.29 -0.35
CA LEU A 83 -12.53 20.92 0.95
C LEU A 83 -11.09 21.33 1.27
N GLN A 84 -10.86 22.61 1.56
CA GLN A 84 -9.51 23.08 1.84
C GLN A 84 -9.00 22.51 3.17
N GLY A 85 -7.77 22.00 3.16
CA GLY A 85 -7.09 21.48 4.34
C GLY A 85 -7.69 20.20 4.92
N SER A 86 -8.62 19.53 4.23
CA SER A 86 -9.13 18.23 4.66
C SER A 86 -9.76 17.40 3.55
N THR A 87 -9.88 16.10 3.80
CA THR A 87 -10.51 15.15 2.88
C THR A 87 -12.02 15.35 2.80
N ASN A 88 -12.56 15.17 1.58
CA ASN A 88 -13.97 15.38 1.26
C ASN A 88 -14.60 14.07 0.76
N TYR A 89 -14.55 13.02 1.58
CA TYR A 89 -15.10 11.70 1.24
C TYR A 89 -16.56 11.56 1.67
N LEU A 90 -17.33 10.74 0.94
CA LEU A 90 -18.74 10.47 1.24
C LEU A 90 -18.98 9.97 2.67
N GLY A 91 -18.04 9.20 3.24
CA GLY A 91 -18.14 8.69 4.61
C GLY A 91 -18.02 9.74 5.71
N ALA A 92 -17.55 10.95 5.40
CA ALA A 92 -17.43 12.06 6.35
C ALA A 92 -18.75 12.83 6.55
N TYR A 93 -19.78 12.53 5.75
CA TYR A 93 -21.04 13.28 5.72
C TYR A 93 -22.23 12.42 6.09
N ASP A 94 -23.20 13.06 6.72
CA ASP A 94 -24.55 12.52 6.87
C ASP A 94 -25.32 12.50 5.55
N ARG A 95 -26.45 11.77 5.52
CA ARG A 95 -27.36 11.72 4.36
C ARG A 95 -27.87 13.09 3.91
N SER A 96 -27.89 14.06 4.83
CA SER A 96 -28.29 15.45 4.58
C SER A 96 -27.16 16.33 4.03
N GLY A 97 -25.92 15.83 3.94
CA GLY A 97 -24.76 16.58 3.45
C GLY A 97 -24.04 17.40 4.53
N ASN A 98 -24.31 17.14 5.81
CA ASN A 98 -23.63 17.79 6.93
C ASN A 98 -22.39 16.99 7.34
N LEU A 99 -21.29 17.67 7.66
CA LEU A 99 -20.06 17.04 8.15
C LEU A 99 -20.28 16.44 9.56
N LEU A 100 -20.05 15.14 9.68
CA LEU A 100 -20.22 14.40 10.94
C LEU A 100 -19.31 14.94 12.05
N ARG A 101 -18.04 15.23 11.72
CA ARG A 101 -17.04 15.69 12.70
C ARG A 101 -17.34 17.05 13.34
N LEU A 102 -18.06 17.94 12.65
CA LEU A 102 -18.45 19.24 13.23
C LEU A 102 -19.48 19.05 14.35
N ARG A 103 -20.40 18.10 14.18
CA ARG A 103 -21.40 17.76 15.19
C ARG A 103 -20.75 17.12 16.42
N TYR A 104 -19.87 16.13 16.21
CA TYR A 104 -19.20 15.43 17.30
C TYR A 104 -18.24 16.32 18.09
N GLY A 105 -17.56 17.28 17.44
CA GLY A 105 -16.71 18.24 18.14
C GLY A 105 -17.49 19.06 19.17
N ALA A 106 -18.63 19.62 18.75
CA ALA A 106 -19.51 20.37 19.63
C ALA A 106 -20.10 19.51 20.78
N GLU A 107 -20.43 18.24 20.51
CA GLU A 107 -20.89 17.32 21.56
C GLU A 107 -19.79 17.02 22.61
N GLN A 108 -18.53 16.86 22.18
CA GLN A 108 -17.40 16.63 23.09
C GLN A 108 -17.06 17.85 23.93
N GLU A 109 -17.07 19.05 23.34
CA GLU A 109 -16.83 20.31 24.06
C GLU A 109 -17.88 20.49 25.17
N ASN A 110 -19.17 20.27 24.87
CA ASN A 110 -20.23 20.36 25.86
C ASN A 110 -20.07 19.32 27.00
N GLU A 111 -19.68 18.09 26.69
CA GLU A 111 -19.43 17.05 27.72
C GLU A 111 -18.21 17.34 28.62
N GLU A 112 -17.17 18.00 28.09
CA GLU A 112 -16.01 18.43 28.88
C GLU A 112 -16.36 19.62 29.78
N GLU A 113 -17.23 20.52 29.31
CA GLU A 113 -17.75 21.62 30.12
C GLU A 113 -18.60 21.11 31.30
N ASP A 114 -19.49 20.15 31.06
CA ASP A 114 -20.36 19.56 32.10
C ASP A 114 -19.58 18.79 33.19
N LYS A 115 -18.36 18.29 32.88
CA LYS A 115 -17.51 17.57 33.85
C LYS A 115 -16.79 18.48 34.83
N ILE A 116 -16.76 19.78 34.56
CA ILE A 116 -16.03 20.74 35.39
C ILE A 116 -17.04 21.46 36.26
N ASP A 117 -16.99 21.14 37.54
CA ASP A 117 -17.82 21.76 38.57
C ASP A 117 -17.36 23.19 38.85
N GLU A 118 -17.94 24.16 38.14
CA GLU A 118 -17.60 25.59 38.23
C GLU A 118 -17.71 26.15 39.65
N SER A 119 -18.47 25.49 40.53
CA SER A 119 -18.63 25.88 41.93
C SER A 119 -17.37 25.70 42.79
N LYS A 120 -16.42 24.86 42.34
CA LYS A 120 -15.17 24.53 43.08
C LYS A 120 -13.94 25.32 42.63
N LEU A 121 -14.07 26.15 41.61
CA LEU A 121 -12.98 26.98 41.06
C LEU A 121 -12.95 28.35 41.72
N SER A 122 -11.74 28.86 41.96
CA SER A 122 -11.55 30.25 42.43
C SER A 122 -11.91 31.26 41.33
N ASP A 123 -12.23 32.49 41.71
CA ASP A 123 -12.63 33.53 40.75
C ASP A 123 -11.52 33.88 39.75
N GLU A 124 -10.25 33.74 40.15
CA GLU A 124 -9.08 33.93 39.27
C GLU A 124 -8.92 32.80 38.23
N GLU A 125 -9.20 31.55 38.62
CA GLU A 125 -9.17 30.40 37.71
C GLU A 125 -10.34 30.42 36.72
N LYS A 126 -11.50 30.91 37.15
CA LYS A 126 -12.66 31.15 36.27
C LYS A 126 -12.34 32.20 35.20
N ALA A 127 -11.75 33.33 35.60
CA ALA A 127 -11.38 34.41 34.67
C ALA A 127 -10.35 33.95 33.63
N LYS A 128 -9.27 33.26 34.05
CA LYS A 128 -8.26 32.69 33.13
C LYS A 128 -8.87 31.71 32.15
N ARG A 129 -9.79 30.88 32.62
CA ARG A 129 -10.47 29.89 31.78
C ARG A 129 -11.42 30.51 30.76
N ILE A 130 -12.11 31.60 31.11
CA ILE A 130 -12.92 32.37 30.16
C ILE A 130 -12.02 32.99 29.09
N GLU A 131 -10.89 33.58 29.47
CA GLU A 131 -9.91 34.11 28.49
C GLU A 131 -9.33 33.00 27.60
N GLU A 132 -8.99 31.83 28.16
CA GLU A 132 -8.54 30.67 27.39
C GLU A 132 -9.63 30.12 26.47
N LYS A 133 -10.90 30.10 26.90
CA LYS A 133 -12.03 29.71 26.05
C LYS A 133 -12.24 30.71 24.93
N GLU A 134 -12.26 32.01 25.22
CA GLU A 134 -12.43 33.04 24.19
C GLU A 134 -11.29 33.05 23.18
N THR A 135 -10.05 32.81 23.62
CA THR A 135 -8.88 32.72 22.73
C THR A 135 -8.93 31.45 21.88
N LYS A 136 -9.24 30.29 22.48
CA LYS A 136 -9.46 29.03 21.74
C LYS A 136 -10.62 29.15 20.76
N GLU A 137 -11.77 29.68 21.17
CA GLU A 137 -12.91 29.93 20.28
C GLU A 137 -12.56 30.87 19.12
N LYS A 138 -11.75 31.92 19.37
CA LYS A 138 -11.27 32.82 18.30
C LYS A 138 -10.36 32.08 17.30
N GLU A 139 -9.50 31.19 17.79
CA GLU A 139 -8.61 30.36 16.97
C GLU A 139 -9.35 29.24 16.23
N ASP A 140 -10.32 28.59 16.89
CA ASP A 140 -11.07 27.43 16.39
C ASP A 140 -12.21 27.83 15.45
N ARG A 141 -12.76 29.05 15.55
CA ARG A 141 -13.77 29.58 14.62
C ARG A 141 -13.34 29.52 13.15
N HIS A 142 -12.04 29.50 12.87
CA HIS A 142 -11.50 29.46 11.51
C HIS A 142 -10.89 28.10 11.15
N LYS A 143 -10.81 27.14 12.07
CA LYS A 143 -10.07 25.90 11.88
C LYS A 143 -11.01 24.69 11.92
N MET A 144 -11.10 23.99 10.80
CA MET A 144 -11.85 22.74 10.73
C MET A 144 -11.27 21.70 11.71
N PRO A 145 -12.12 20.97 12.46
CA PRO A 145 -11.66 19.88 13.32
C PRO A 145 -10.86 18.85 12.54
N LYS A 146 -9.83 18.29 13.17
CA LYS A 146 -8.99 17.26 12.54
C LYS A 146 -9.84 16.05 12.13
N GLU A 147 -9.53 15.48 10.96
CA GLU A 147 -10.22 14.30 10.44
C GLU A 147 -10.13 13.12 11.39
N ARG A 148 -11.26 12.43 11.57
CA ARG A 148 -11.31 11.15 12.26
C ARG A 148 -11.11 10.02 11.26
N ALA A 149 -10.82 8.84 11.78
CA ALA A 149 -10.57 7.69 10.94
C ALA A 149 -11.84 7.21 10.16
N SER A 150 -13.05 7.61 10.58
CA SER A 150 -14.31 7.42 9.84
C SER A 150 -14.40 8.30 8.60
N ASP A 151 -13.89 9.52 8.69
CA ASP A 151 -14.00 10.55 7.66
C ASP A 151 -13.14 10.18 6.45
N LEU A 152 -12.04 9.45 6.71
CA LEU A 152 -11.13 8.90 5.72
C LEU A 152 -11.73 7.77 4.85
N ARG A 153 -13.02 7.47 4.95
CA ARG A 153 -13.67 6.37 4.20
C ARG A 153 -14.28 6.90 2.90
N PRO A 154 -13.68 6.62 1.72
CA PRO A 154 -14.25 7.02 0.44
C PRO A 154 -15.57 6.29 0.12
N TYR A 155 -15.72 5.05 0.60
CA TYR A 155 -16.89 4.22 0.33
C TYR A 155 -17.65 3.96 1.64
N PRO A 156 -18.85 4.54 1.82
CA PRO A 156 -19.61 4.40 3.07
C PRO A 156 -19.97 2.96 3.45
N LEU A 157 -20.11 2.06 2.46
CA LEU A 157 -20.45 0.66 2.68
C LEU A 157 -19.24 -0.21 3.05
N ASN A 158 -18.01 0.26 2.82
CA ASN A 158 -16.79 -0.47 3.14
C ASN A 158 -16.06 0.22 4.30
N ASN A 159 -16.18 -0.34 5.51
CA ASN A 159 -15.58 0.23 6.71
C ASN A 159 -14.07 -0.02 6.84
N ASP A 160 -13.55 -1.01 6.11
CA ASP A 160 -12.17 -1.45 6.19
C ASP A 160 -11.27 -0.58 5.33
N PHE A 161 -11.74 -0.20 4.13
CA PHE A 161 -10.97 0.64 3.23
C PHE A 161 -10.99 2.11 3.66
N ARG A 162 -9.79 2.65 3.91
CA ARG A 162 -9.57 4.05 4.31
C ARG A 162 -8.48 4.66 3.45
N SER A 163 -8.65 5.94 3.14
CA SER A 163 -7.62 6.73 2.50
C SER A 163 -6.49 6.98 3.49
N GLN A 164 -5.38 6.26 3.29
CA GLN A 164 -4.17 6.45 4.08
C GLN A 164 -3.49 7.75 3.66
N SER A 165 -2.76 8.34 4.58
CA SER A 165 -1.99 9.55 4.31
C SER A 165 -0.91 9.29 3.26
N VAL A 166 -0.65 10.29 2.42
CA VAL A 166 0.46 10.30 1.46
C VAL A 166 1.61 11.17 1.97
N LEU A 167 2.83 10.88 1.53
CA LEU A 167 4.00 11.70 1.88
C LEU A 167 3.83 13.11 1.29
N SER A 168 4.00 14.16 2.12
CA SER A 168 4.04 15.54 1.62
C SER A 168 5.25 15.76 0.70
N GLU A 169 5.21 16.81 -0.11
CA GLU A 169 6.33 17.16 -1.00
C GLU A 169 7.62 17.46 -0.21
N GLU A 170 7.49 18.19 0.89
CA GLU A 170 8.58 18.50 1.82
C GLU A 170 9.26 17.23 2.35
N LEU A 171 8.46 16.25 2.77
CA LEU A 171 8.97 14.99 3.30
C LEU A 171 9.67 14.18 2.21
N ARG A 172 9.17 14.20 0.97
CA ARG A 172 9.83 13.53 -0.17
C ARG A 172 11.20 14.14 -0.46
N GLU A 173 11.32 15.46 -0.38
CA GLU A 173 12.59 16.16 -0.61
C GLU A 173 13.60 15.85 0.52
N GLU A 174 13.16 15.84 1.78
CA GLU A 174 14.01 15.48 2.92
C GLU A 174 14.50 14.02 2.81
N LEU A 175 13.64 13.07 2.45
CA LEU A 175 14.04 11.68 2.22
C LEU A 175 15.09 11.57 1.10
N TYR A 176 14.92 12.30 0.01
CA TYR A 176 15.88 12.34 -1.08
C TYR A 176 17.23 12.90 -0.61
N LYS A 177 17.21 14.04 0.10
CA LYS A 177 18.41 14.70 0.64
C LYS A 177 19.19 13.79 1.58
N LYS A 178 18.51 13.10 2.50
CA LYS A 178 19.17 12.16 3.44
C LYS A 178 19.92 11.04 2.72
N ILE A 179 19.37 10.51 1.63
CA ILE A 179 19.94 9.35 0.94
C ILE A 179 21.00 9.77 -0.07
N VAL A 180 20.72 10.80 -0.87
CA VAL A 180 21.59 11.19 -1.99
C VAL A 180 22.69 12.13 -1.53
N ASP A 181 22.34 13.16 -0.74
CA ASP A 181 23.29 14.21 -0.35
C ASP A 181 24.06 13.80 0.91
N GLU A 182 23.35 13.33 1.94
CA GLU A 182 23.96 12.91 3.21
C GLU A 182 24.45 11.45 3.22
N LYS A 183 24.14 10.67 2.17
CA LYS A 183 24.55 9.25 1.99
C LYS A 183 24.16 8.34 3.17
N VAL A 184 23.05 8.64 3.81
CA VAL A 184 22.48 7.79 4.87
C VAL A 184 21.88 6.52 4.25
N ASP A 185 22.06 5.37 4.90
CA ASP A 185 21.50 4.11 4.43
C ASP A 185 19.96 4.11 4.44
N LEU A 186 19.38 3.36 3.50
CA LEU A 186 17.94 3.25 3.32
C LEU A 186 17.23 2.72 4.58
N SER A 187 17.83 1.77 5.29
CA SER A 187 17.25 1.17 6.49
C SER A 187 17.14 2.18 7.63
N THR A 188 18.18 2.97 7.85
CA THR A 188 18.23 4.05 8.86
C THR A 188 17.19 5.13 8.55
N VAL A 189 17.07 5.56 7.30
CA VAL A 189 16.05 6.54 6.89
C VAL A 189 14.65 5.97 7.08
N SER A 190 14.42 4.72 6.71
CA SER A 190 13.13 4.03 6.90
C SER A 190 12.72 3.99 8.39
N ALA A 191 13.66 3.62 9.26
CA ALA A 191 13.46 3.59 10.71
C ALA A 191 13.19 4.99 11.30
N LEU A 192 13.95 5.99 10.85
CA LEU A 192 13.87 7.36 11.36
C LEU A 192 12.53 8.03 11.03
N TYR A 193 12.04 7.86 9.81
CA TYR A 193 10.81 8.50 9.34
C TYR A 193 9.57 7.59 9.43
N GLY A 194 9.73 6.33 9.84
CA GLY A 194 8.65 5.33 9.88
C GLY A 194 7.97 5.15 8.51
N VAL A 195 8.77 5.06 7.46
CA VAL A 195 8.34 4.86 6.06
C VAL A 195 8.93 3.54 5.57
N ASP A 196 8.17 2.68 4.89
CA ASP A 196 8.68 1.40 4.37
C ASP A 196 9.85 1.61 3.41
N MET A 197 10.91 0.81 3.54
CA MET A 197 12.11 0.83 2.69
C MET A 197 11.75 0.82 1.20
N ARG A 198 10.73 0.04 0.82
CA ARG A 198 10.25 -0.04 -0.57
C ARG A 198 9.71 1.30 -1.07
N ARG A 199 8.98 2.02 -0.20
CA ARG A 199 8.43 3.33 -0.50
C ARG A 199 9.52 4.38 -0.56
N VAL A 200 10.47 4.37 0.39
CA VAL A 200 11.62 5.30 0.37
C VAL A 200 12.43 5.14 -0.93
N ALA A 201 12.72 3.91 -1.35
CA ALA A 201 13.42 3.65 -2.61
C ALA A 201 12.62 4.13 -3.84
N ALA A 202 11.29 4.02 -3.82
CA ALA A 202 10.44 4.57 -4.88
C ALA A 202 10.47 6.10 -4.92
N VAL A 203 10.42 6.76 -3.75
CA VAL A 203 10.51 8.23 -3.64
C VAL A 203 11.84 8.73 -4.21
N VAL A 204 12.96 8.11 -3.84
CA VAL A 204 14.28 8.49 -4.36
C VAL A 204 14.34 8.37 -5.89
N ARG A 205 13.82 7.27 -6.45
CA ARG A 205 13.76 7.08 -7.91
C ARG A 205 12.91 8.13 -8.61
N LEU A 206 11.71 8.41 -8.09
CA LEU A 206 10.81 9.41 -8.68
C LEU A 206 11.38 10.83 -8.57
N LYS A 207 12.00 11.18 -7.44
CA LYS A 207 12.66 12.48 -7.26
C LYS A 207 13.88 12.65 -8.14
N ALA A 208 14.64 11.57 -8.40
CA ALA A 208 15.72 11.61 -9.38
C ALA A 208 15.19 11.92 -10.80
N ILE A 209 14.08 11.30 -11.20
CA ILE A 209 13.42 11.59 -12.49
C ILE A 209 12.92 13.05 -12.54
N GLU A 210 12.31 13.53 -11.47
CA GLU A 210 11.84 14.92 -11.34
C GLU A 210 13.01 15.91 -11.53
N LYS A 211 14.12 15.70 -10.83
CA LYS A 211 15.33 16.53 -10.97
C LYS A 211 15.91 16.47 -12.39
N ASN A 212 15.91 15.29 -13.02
CA ASN A 212 16.31 15.16 -14.42
C ASN A 212 15.40 15.95 -15.36
N TRP A 213 14.08 15.89 -15.18
CA TRP A 213 13.13 16.67 -16.00
C TRP A 213 13.31 18.18 -15.82
N VAL A 214 13.56 18.63 -14.59
CA VAL A 214 13.91 20.03 -14.32
C VAL A 214 15.20 20.41 -15.04
N SER A 215 16.23 19.56 -14.99
CA SER A 215 17.51 19.81 -15.69
C SER A 215 17.36 19.85 -17.22
N GLU A 216 16.42 19.08 -17.77
CA GLU A 216 16.06 19.08 -19.20
C GLU A 216 15.13 20.25 -19.57
N GLY A 217 14.65 21.04 -18.60
CA GLY A 217 13.72 22.14 -18.82
C GLY A 217 12.29 21.71 -19.18
N LYS A 218 11.90 20.48 -18.84
CA LYS A 218 10.53 20.00 -19.05
C LYS A 218 9.56 20.65 -18.08
N LYS A 219 8.38 21.03 -18.57
CA LYS A 219 7.32 21.62 -17.73
C LYS A 219 6.70 20.54 -16.84
N LEU A 220 6.76 20.76 -15.52
CA LEU A 220 6.12 19.91 -14.53
C LEU A 220 4.62 20.22 -14.42
N ALA A 221 3.82 19.23 -14.04
CA ALA A 221 2.37 19.37 -13.84
C ALA A 221 2.04 19.90 -12.43
N THR A 222 2.64 21.02 -12.02
CA THR A 222 2.51 21.55 -10.65
C THR A 222 1.07 21.91 -10.25
N PRO A 223 0.24 22.57 -11.09
CA PRO A 223 -1.11 22.94 -10.66
C PRO A 223 -2.00 21.71 -10.43
N TYR A 224 -1.77 20.67 -11.23
CA TYR A 224 -2.45 19.38 -11.06
C TYR A 224 -1.99 18.69 -9.77
N ALA A 225 -0.68 18.62 -9.53
CA ALA A 225 -0.13 17.99 -8.33
C ALA A 225 -0.63 18.69 -7.06
N GLU A 226 -0.58 20.02 -7.00
CA GLU A 226 -1.07 20.81 -5.86
C GLU A 226 -2.55 20.56 -5.59
N ALA A 227 -3.40 20.61 -6.63
CA ALA A 227 -4.83 20.37 -6.49
C ALA A 227 -5.15 18.95 -5.98
N VAL A 228 -4.44 17.94 -6.48
CA VAL A 228 -4.62 16.55 -6.01
C VAL A 228 -4.13 16.37 -4.58
N MET A 229 -2.98 16.95 -4.23
CA MET A 229 -2.40 16.85 -2.90
C MET A 229 -3.30 17.52 -1.84
N GLN A 230 -4.04 18.58 -2.19
CA GLN A 230 -5.04 19.19 -1.30
C GLN A 230 -6.25 18.29 -1.00
N MET A 231 -6.55 17.31 -1.86
CA MET A 231 -7.71 16.41 -1.71
C MET A 231 -7.42 15.17 -0.86
N VAL A 232 -6.14 14.86 -0.61
CA VAL A 232 -5.70 13.63 0.07
C VAL A 232 -5.05 13.96 1.42
N PRO A 233 -5.19 13.08 2.42
CA PRO A 233 -4.55 13.31 3.72
C PRO A 233 -3.03 13.21 3.56
N GLN A 234 -2.27 14.07 4.24
CA GLN A 234 -0.81 14.10 4.10
C GLN A 234 -0.09 13.91 5.43
N THR A 235 1.04 13.22 5.40
CA THR A 235 2.04 13.30 6.46
C THR A 235 3.05 14.37 6.13
N HIS A 236 3.00 15.46 6.88
CA HIS A 236 3.93 16.56 6.76
C HIS A 236 5.23 16.25 7.49
N PHE A 237 6.35 16.76 6.98
CA PHE A 237 7.61 16.68 7.69
C PHE A 237 7.56 17.58 8.92
N ASN A 238 7.94 17.05 10.08
CA ASN A 238 7.99 17.83 11.30
C ASN A 238 9.31 17.56 12.04
N ARG A 239 10.21 18.53 11.97
CA ARG A 239 11.53 18.45 12.60
C ARG A 239 11.43 18.28 14.13
N LYS A 240 10.47 18.96 14.78
CA LYS A 240 10.28 18.88 16.24
C LYS A 240 9.87 17.47 16.69
N LEU A 241 9.01 16.82 15.91
CA LEU A 241 8.60 15.43 16.21
C LEU A 241 9.76 14.44 16.09
N LEU A 242 10.78 14.76 15.28
CA LEU A 242 11.96 13.92 15.14
C LEU A 242 12.96 14.09 16.29
N GLU A 243 12.96 15.26 16.93
CA GLU A 243 13.82 15.59 18.06
C GLU A 243 13.23 15.10 19.39
N ASP A 244 11.91 15.00 19.49
CA ASP A 244 11.18 14.53 20.68
C ASP A 244 11.36 13.00 20.88
N PRO A 245 12.15 12.52 21.85
CA PRO A 245 12.36 11.07 22.06
C PRO A 245 11.11 10.33 22.57
N LYS A 246 10.07 11.07 22.97
CA LYS A 246 8.80 10.53 23.46
C LYS A 246 7.76 10.37 22.36
N LYS A 247 7.97 10.93 21.17
CA LYS A 247 7.00 10.90 20.07
C LYS A 247 7.62 10.18 18.88
N ASN A 248 6.95 9.14 18.43
CA ASN A 248 7.38 8.42 17.24
C ASN A 248 6.76 9.07 16.01
N PHE A 249 7.59 9.64 15.14
CA PHE A 249 7.16 10.01 13.80
C PHE A 249 7.02 8.74 12.96
N SER A 250 5.80 8.37 12.58
CA SER A 250 5.53 7.18 11.75
C SER A 250 4.51 7.49 10.68
N HIS A 251 4.86 7.22 9.42
CA HIS A 251 3.95 7.33 8.28
C HIS A 251 3.13 6.05 8.10
N GLU A 252 3.79 4.89 8.17
CA GLU A 252 3.19 3.57 8.00
C GLU A 252 3.87 2.53 8.91
N SER A 253 3.37 1.30 8.93
CA SER A 253 4.02 0.19 9.64
C SER A 253 5.23 -0.30 8.85
N ILE A 254 6.42 -0.20 9.44
CA ILE A 254 7.68 -0.63 8.84
C ILE A 254 8.05 -2.08 9.15
N ASN A 255 7.33 -2.72 10.09
CA ASN A 255 7.63 -4.06 10.62
C ASN A 255 6.63 -5.13 10.15
N ASP A 256 5.81 -4.83 9.14
CA ASP A 256 4.80 -5.75 8.63
C ASP A 256 5.45 -6.94 7.92
N LEU A 257 5.07 -8.14 8.38
CA LEU A 257 5.56 -9.40 7.84
C LEU A 257 4.54 -10.03 6.88
N PRO A 258 4.95 -10.48 5.68
CA PRO A 258 4.07 -11.26 4.84
C PRO A 258 3.77 -12.62 5.50
N VAL A 259 2.49 -12.98 5.57
CA VAL A 259 2.04 -14.26 6.14
C VAL A 259 2.47 -15.41 5.23
N HIS A 260 3.38 -16.24 5.72
CA HIS A 260 3.89 -17.40 4.97
C HIS A 260 2.83 -18.51 4.92
N PRO A 261 2.67 -19.27 3.82
CA PRO A 261 1.68 -20.35 3.76
C PRO A 261 1.80 -21.39 4.88
N TYR A 262 3.03 -21.79 5.26
CA TYR A 262 3.25 -22.73 6.36
C TYR A 262 2.73 -22.24 7.72
N THR A 263 2.70 -20.93 7.97
CA THR A 263 2.24 -20.38 9.26
C THR A 263 0.73 -20.23 9.36
N ARG A 264 -0.03 -20.64 8.33
CA ARG A 264 -1.51 -20.57 8.33
C ARG A 264 -2.17 -21.77 9.02
N GLN A 265 -1.41 -22.82 9.31
CA GLN A 265 -1.92 -24.02 9.95
C GLN A 265 -2.13 -23.78 11.44
N GLN A 266 -3.23 -24.27 11.98
CA GLN A 266 -3.47 -24.29 13.42
C GLN A 266 -2.79 -25.53 14.01
N ILE A 267 -1.74 -25.33 14.81
CA ILE A 267 -0.95 -26.41 15.41
C ILE A 267 -0.98 -26.27 16.93
N PHE A 268 -1.37 -27.35 17.62
CA PHE A 268 -1.22 -27.48 19.06
C PHE A 268 -0.10 -28.50 19.31
N TYR A 269 1.11 -28.00 19.55
CA TYR A 269 2.31 -28.84 19.68
C TYR A 269 2.49 -29.28 21.15
N PRO A 270 2.41 -30.59 21.46
CA PRO A 270 2.59 -31.06 22.83
C PRO A 270 4.05 -30.92 23.25
N THR A 271 4.29 -30.22 24.36
CA THR A 271 5.61 -30.03 24.95
C THR A 271 5.62 -30.51 26.39
N SER A 272 6.81 -30.73 26.96
CA SER A 272 6.95 -30.88 28.41
C SER A 272 6.43 -29.63 29.12
N GLU A 273 5.84 -29.83 30.30
CA GLU A 273 5.32 -28.77 31.18
C GLU A 273 6.37 -27.72 31.57
N SER A 274 7.65 -28.10 31.64
CA SER A 274 8.75 -27.20 32.00
C SER A 274 9.50 -26.63 30.79
N ARG A 275 9.07 -26.94 29.56
CA ARG A 275 9.79 -26.49 28.35
C ARG A 275 9.54 -25.01 28.09
N GLN A 276 10.63 -24.24 27.98
CA GLN A 276 10.60 -22.87 27.45
C GLN A 276 10.38 -22.90 25.93
N PHE A 277 9.16 -22.65 25.46
CA PHE A 277 8.84 -22.68 24.03
C PHE A 277 9.04 -21.30 23.38
N THR A 278 10.03 -21.16 22.50
CA THR A 278 10.42 -19.88 21.90
C THR A 278 9.82 -19.65 20.50
N ARG A 279 9.95 -18.42 19.96
CA ARG A 279 9.56 -18.10 18.57
C ARG A 279 10.36 -18.92 17.54
N ALA A 280 11.62 -19.22 17.83
CA ALA A 280 12.47 -20.06 16.98
C ALA A 280 12.00 -21.53 17.01
N ASP A 281 11.57 -22.03 18.17
CA ASP A 281 10.95 -23.36 18.27
C ASP A 281 9.62 -23.40 17.48
N ALA A 282 8.78 -22.38 17.62
CA ALA A 282 7.53 -22.27 16.89
C ALA A 282 7.75 -22.29 15.37
N ALA A 283 8.76 -21.56 14.87
CA ALA A 283 9.11 -21.55 13.45
C ALA A 283 9.50 -22.95 12.94
N LYS A 284 10.33 -23.67 13.71
CA LYS A 284 10.73 -25.05 13.42
C LYS A 284 9.54 -26.02 13.43
N VAL A 285 8.57 -25.82 14.32
CA VAL A 285 7.34 -26.61 14.37
C VAL A 285 6.51 -26.43 13.09
N PHE A 286 6.44 -25.21 12.53
CA PHE A 286 5.77 -24.98 11.25
C PHE A 286 6.53 -25.57 10.06
N SER A 287 7.84 -25.39 10.00
CA SER A 287 8.70 -25.98 8.97
C SER A 287 10.18 -25.96 9.41
N PRO A 288 10.97 -27.00 9.09
CA PRO A 288 12.38 -27.07 9.49
C PRO A 288 13.25 -25.95 8.91
N THR A 289 12.84 -25.36 7.77
CA THR A 289 13.58 -24.30 7.07
C THR A 289 13.02 -22.91 7.31
N LEU A 290 11.94 -22.78 8.09
CA LEU A 290 11.31 -21.48 8.33
C LEU A 290 12.11 -20.70 9.37
N LEU A 291 12.52 -19.49 8.98
CA LEU A 291 13.13 -18.52 9.89
C LEU A 291 12.10 -17.99 10.90
N SER A 292 12.59 -17.57 12.06
CA SER A 292 11.76 -16.96 13.09
C SER A 292 11.16 -15.62 12.60
N ALA A 293 10.09 -15.14 13.25
CA ALA A 293 9.51 -13.84 12.90
C ALA A 293 10.55 -12.71 12.98
N ASP A 294 11.38 -12.74 14.02
CA ASP A 294 12.41 -11.74 14.32
C ASP A 294 13.45 -11.61 13.18
N GLU A 295 13.84 -12.73 12.57
CA GLU A 295 14.81 -12.76 11.45
C GLU A 295 14.19 -12.40 10.09
N ARG A 296 12.87 -12.53 9.96
CA ARG A 296 12.15 -12.26 8.71
C ARG A 296 11.78 -10.78 8.55
N ILE A 297 11.87 -9.99 9.61
CA ILE A 297 11.54 -8.56 9.59
C ILE A 297 12.54 -7.83 8.68
N PRO A 298 12.08 -6.92 7.79
CA PRO A 298 12.98 -6.18 6.90
C PRO A 298 14.07 -5.40 7.65
N LEU A 299 13.70 -4.82 8.80
CA LEU A 299 14.56 -4.00 9.67
C LEU A 299 14.92 -4.74 10.97
N SER A 300 15.59 -5.90 10.86
CA SER A 300 16.01 -6.67 12.03
C SER A 300 16.96 -5.92 12.99
N GLU A 301 17.64 -4.87 12.51
CA GLU A 301 18.51 -4.01 13.33
C GLU A 301 17.77 -3.31 14.47
N LEU A 302 16.49 -3.01 14.30
CA LEU A 302 15.67 -2.38 15.33
C LEU A 302 15.56 -3.26 16.58
N ILE A 303 15.55 -4.58 16.39
CA ILE A 303 15.49 -5.55 17.48
C ILE A 303 16.78 -5.47 18.31
N ASP A 304 17.93 -5.35 17.66
CA ASP A 304 19.21 -5.25 18.36
C ASP A 304 19.35 -3.92 19.10
N ILE A 305 18.89 -2.82 18.49
CA ILE A 305 18.84 -1.50 19.13
C ILE A 305 17.97 -1.53 20.38
N GLU A 306 16.78 -2.15 20.28
CA GLU A 306 15.87 -2.27 21.41
C GLU A 306 16.42 -3.17 22.51
N LYS A 307 17.06 -4.30 22.15
CA LYS A 307 17.77 -5.16 23.12
C LYS A 307 18.87 -4.40 23.84
N ASP A 308 19.67 -3.62 23.14
CA ASP A 308 20.72 -2.80 23.74
C ASP A 308 20.12 -1.75 24.71
N ALA A 309 18.95 -1.19 24.39
CA ALA A 309 18.23 -0.27 25.26
C ALA A 309 17.68 -0.95 26.53
N ILE A 310 17.05 -2.13 26.39
CA ILE A 310 16.53 -2.94 27.51
C ILE A 310 17.66 -3.35 28.46
N ASN A 311 18.84 -3.66 27.92
CA ASN A 311 20.02 -4.01 28.71
C ASN A 311 20.74 -2.79 29.32
N ASN A 312 20.15 -1.59 29.24
CA ASN A 312 20.71 -0.34 29.77
C ASN A 312 22.14 -0.03 29.27
N VAL A 313 22.47 -0.44 28.05
CA VAL A 313 23.80 -0.17 27.46
C VAL A 313 23.97 1.35 27.25
N PRO A 314 25.11 1.94 27.66
CA PRO A 314 25.38 3.36 27.46
C PRO A 314 25.20 3.80 26.00
N ARG A 315 24.73 5.03 25.78
CA ARG A 315 24.42 5.55 24.44
C ARG A 315 25.64 5.50 23.50
N GLU A 316 26.82 5.77 24.03
CA GLU A 316 28.08 5.75 23.25
C GLU A 316 28.36 4.34 22.73
N GLU A 317 28.31 3.33 23.60
CA GLU A 317 28.47 1.93 23.20
C GLU A 317 27.40 1.48 22.21
N ARG A 318 26.14 1.91 22.38
CA ARG A 318 25.06 1.62 21.43
C ARG A 318 25.37 2.18 20.05
N THR A 319 25.81 3.43 19.98
CA THR A 319 26.17 4.06 18.69
C THR A 319 27.38 3.40 18.04
N ALA A 320 28.38 2.96 18.82
CA ALA A 320 29.51 2.19 18.33
C ALA A 320 29.06 0.84 17.73
N ARG A 321 28.20 0.09 18.44
CA ARG A 321 27.64 -1.19 17.93
C ARG A 321 26.82 -1.01 16.66
N ILE A 322 26.00 0.04 16.59
CA ILE A 322 25.23 0.36 15.37
C ILE A 322 26.16 0.64 14.20
N ARG A 323 27.22 1.44 14.41
CA ARG A 323 28.23 1.73 13.37
C ARG A 323 28.95 0.46 12.91
N GLU A 324 29.40 -0.38 13.84
CA GLU A 324 30.06 -1.64 13.52
C GLU A 324 29.16 -2.58 12.72
N ARG A 325 27.88 -2.71 13.10
CA ARG A 325 26.89 -3.52 12.35
C ARG A 325 26.67 -2.96 10.94
N ALA A 326 26.54 -1.64 10.80
CA ALA A 326 26.36 -0.98 9.51
C ALA A 326 27.59 -1.17 8.60
N GLU A 327 28.80 -1.01 9.13
CA GLU A 327 30.06 -1.25 8.41
C GLU A 327 30.18 -2.71 7.94
N LYS A 328 29.84 -3.68 8.80
CA LYS A 328 29.82 -5.10 8.42
C LYS A 328 28.83 -5.39 7.29
N LYS A 329 27.63 -4.79 7.34
CA LYS A 329 26.62 -4.94 6.28
C LYS A 329 27.08 -4.32 4.97
N LEU A 330 27.67 -3.13 5.03
CA LEU A 330 28.23 -2.45 3.86
C LEU A 330 29.37 -3.27 3.25
N ALA A 331 30.30 -3.78 4.06
CA ALA A 331 31.39 -4.64 3.61
C ALA A 331 30.87 -5.92 2.94
N ALA A 332 29.89 -6.60 3.54
CA ALA A 332 29.27 -7.79 2.96
C ALA A 332 28.54 -7.49 1.65
N LYS A 333 27.91 -6.31 1.50
CA LYS A 333 27.29 -5.88 0.26
C LYS A 333 28.33 -5.63 -0.84
N LEU A 334 29.39 -4.89 -0.53
CA LEU A 334 30.49 -4.64 -1.47
C LEU A 334 31.17 -5.94 -1.92
N GLU A 335 31.37 -6.88 -0.99
CA GLU A 335 31.94 -8.18 -1.31
C GLU A 335 31.04 -8.98 -2.26
N LYS A 336 29.73 -8.97 -2.04
CA LYS A 336 28.75 -9.62 -2.94
C LYS A 336 28.78 -8.99 -4.33
N GLU A 337 28.76 -7.66 -4.42
CA GLU A 337 28.86 -6.95 -5.71
C GLU A 337 30.18 -7.25 -6.43
N ARG A 338 31.30 -7.31 -5.69
CA ARG A 338 32.61 -7.67 -6.25
C ARG A 338 32.60 -9.10 -6.78
N LYS A 339 32.11 -10.06 -5.99
CA LYS A 339 31.98 -11.47 -6.41
C LYS A 339 31.06 -11.61 -7.62
N GLN A 340 29.99 -10.83 -7.69
CA GLN A 340 29.09 -10.82 -8.84
C GLN A 340 29.80 -10.31 -10.11
N LYS A 341 30.52 -9.19 -10.02
CA LYS A 341 31.33 -8.66 -11.15
C LYS A 341 32.42 -9.64 -11.59
N GLU A 342 33.10 -10.27 -10.65
CA GLU A 342 34.11 -11.30 -10.93
C GLU A 342 33.48 -12.52 -11.62
N TRP A 343 32.28 -12.93 -11.20
CA TRP A 343 31.52 -14.01 -11.82
C TRP A 343 31.09 -13.64 -13.25
N GLU A 344 30.53 -12.44 -13.44
CA GLU A 344 30.12 -11.93 -14.77
C GLU A 344 31.33 -11.86 -15.72
N ALA A 345 32.48 -11.35 -15.26
CA ALA A 345 33.68 -11.25 -16.07
C ALA A 345 34.25 -12.62 -16.49
N ARG A 346 34.10 -13.64 -15.65
CA ARG A 346 34.55 -15.00 -15.95
C ARG A 346 33.61 -15.74 -16.90
N ASN A 347 32.30 -15.53 -16.74
CA ASN A 347 31.29 -16.33 -17.40
C ASN A 347 30.71 -15.68 -18.66
N VAL A 348 30.78 -14.35 -18.78
CA VAL A 348 30.25 -13.61 -19.93
C VAL A 348 31.39 -13.10 -20.81
N LYS A 349 31.57 -13.73 -21.96
CA LYS A 349 32.52 -13.30 -22.99
C LYS A 349 31.80 -12.43 -24.03
N VAL A 350 32.18 -11.16 -24.11
CA VAL A 350 31.67 -10.24 -25.14
C VAL A 350 32.65 -10.18 -26.30
N VAL A 351 32.22 -10.64 -27.48
CA VAL A 351 32.98 -10.57 -28.74
C VAL A 351 32.39 -9.44 -29.57
N SER A 352 33.14 -8.36 -29.73
CA SER A 352 32.72 -7.22 -30.56
C SER A 352 32.90 -7.54 -32.04
N ASN A 353 31.94 -7.11 -32.85
CA ASN A 353 31.98 -7.18 -34.31
C ASN A 353 31.46 -5.85 -34.88
N GLN A 354 31.56 -5.65 -36.19
CA GLN A 354 31.29 -4.37 -36.85
C GLN A 354 29.88 -3.81 -36.61
N ARG A 355 28.85 -4.67 -36.50
CA ARG A 355 27.44 -4.25 -36.29
C ARG A 355 26.87 -4.61 -34.92
N TRP A 356 27.35 -5.69 -34.31
CA TRP A 356 26.77 -6.26 -33.10
C TRP A 356 27.85 -6.74 -32.14
N ASN A 357 27.53 -6.71 -30.84
CA ASN A 357 28.35 -7.34 -29.81
C ASN A 357 27.71 -8.67 -29.43
N PHE A 358 28.40 -9.78 -29.68
CA PHE A 358 27.95 -11.10 -29.30
C PHE A 358 28.30 -11.36 -27.83
N ARG A 359 27.30 -11.62 -26.99
CA ARG A 359 27.50 -11.95 -25.57
C ARG A 359 27.32 -13.45 -25.41
N PHE A 360 28.40 -14.16 -25.08
CA PHE A 360 28.39 -15.59 -24.81
C PHE A 360 28.46 -15.80 -23.30
N GLU A 361 27.41 -16.38 -22.73
CA GLU A 361 27.38 -16.76 -21.32
C GLU A 361 27.65 -18.25 -21.17
N SER A 362 28.62 -18.61 -20.32
CA SER A 362 28.91 -20.01 -20.01
C SER A 362 27.79 -20.60 -19.15
N ILE A 363 27.19 -21.69 -19.62
CA ILE A 363 26.14 -22.41 -18.91
C ILE A 363 26.65 -23.74 -18.36
N ASN A 364 26.07 -24.22 -17.26
CA ASN A 364 26.32 -25.56 -16.75
C ASN A 364 25.21 -26.52 -17.21
N VAL A 365 25.59 -27.52 -18.01
CA VAL A 365 24.66 -28.51 -18.59
C VAL A 365 24.06 -29.44 -17.51
N GLU A 366 24.78 -29.65 -16.41
CA GLU A 366 24.32 -30.52 -15.31
C GLU A 366 23.11 -29.94 -14.56
N GLU A 367 22.81 -28.64 -14.72
CA GLU A 367 21.63 -28.01 -14.10
C GLU A 367 20.30 -28.51 -14.68
N ALA A 368 20.32 -29.24 -15.80
CA ALA A 368 19.18 -29.96 -16.32
C ALA A 368 18.70 -31.09 -15.39
N GLY A 369 19.55 -31.54 -14.45
CA GLY A 369 19.26 -32.61 -13.50
C GLY A 369 19.24 -34.00 -14.15
N LYS A 370 19.18 -35.03 -13.30
CA LYS A 370 19.27 -36.43 -13.72
C LYS A 370 18.22 -36.84 -14.77
N ASP A 371 17.00 -36.31 -14.64
CA ASP A 371 15.88 -36.64 -15.53
C ASP A 371 15.69 -35.60 -16.66
N GLY A 372 16.59 -34.62 -16.79
CA GLY A 372 16.48 -33.53 -17.77
C GLY A 372 15.37 -32.50 -17.50
N ARG A 373 14.66 -32.60 -16.36
CA ARG A 373 13.50 -31.76 -15.99
C ARG A 373 13.82 -30.64 -14.98
N GLY A 374 15.10 -30.35 -14.75
CA GLY A 374 15.53 -29.33 -13.78
C GLY A 374 15.10 -27.92 -14.19
N ARG A 375 14.47 -27.16 -13.29
CA ARG A 375 13.91 -25.82 -13.56
C ARG A 375 14.92 -24.81 -14.13
N ARG A 376 16.20 -24.94 -13.77
CA ARG A 376 17.29 -24.05 -14.20
C ARG A 376 18.00 -24.49 -15.50
N GLY A 377 17.63 -25.64 -16.06
CA GLY A 377 18.21 -26.11 -17.32
C GLY A 377 17.97 -25.13 -18.47
N VAL A 378 19.03 -24.77 -19.19
CA VAL A 378 19.00 -23.83 -20.32
C VAL A 378 18.74 -24.57 -21.63
N GLY A 379 17.87 -24.02 -22.47
CA GLY A 379 17.54 -24.56 -23.80
C GLY A 379 16.04 -24.80 -23.99
N TRP A 380 15.63 -25.03 -25.25
CA TRP A 380 14.26 -25.41 -25.57
C TRP A 380 14.03 -26.90 -25.23
N ARG A 381 13.03 -27.20 -24.41
CA ARG A 381 12.77 -28.57 -23.95
C ARG A 381 12.14 -29.42 -25.06
N TYR A 382 12.66 -30.64 -25.25
CA TYR A 382 12.07 -31.64 -26.15
C TYR A 382 10.86 -32.33 -25.51
N GLY A 383 9.90 -32.76 -26.35
CA GLY A 383 8.70 -33.45 -25.89
C GLY A 383 7.68 -32.58 -25.18
N ASN A 384 7.80 -31.24 -25.27
CA ASN A 384 6.84 -30.29 -24.75
C ASN A 384 6.09 -29.58 -25.89
N PRO A 385 4.79 -29.89 -26.14
CA PRO A 385 4.03 -29.24 -27.19
C PRO A 385 3.78 -27.76 -26.88
N HIS A 386 3.41 -26.97 -27.90
CA HIS A 386 3.03 -25.58 -27.68
C HIS A 386 1.76 -25.48 -26.85
N HIS A 387 1.79 -24.68 -25.79
CA HIS A 387 0.64 -24.39 -24.92
C HIS A 387 -0.25 -23.25 -25.45
N ASP A 388 -0.08 -22.83 -26.71
CA ASP A 388 -0.75 -21.64 -27.28
C ASP A 388 -2.29 -21.71 -27.29
N ARG A 389 -2.83 -22.93 -27.28
CA ARG A 389 -4.28 -23.22 -27.27
C ARG A 389 -4.83 -23.40 -25.86
N GLU A 390 -3.98 -23.42 -24.84
CA GLU A 390 -4.39 -23.56 -23.46
C GLU A 390 -5.01 -22.27 -22.94
N ARG A 391 -6.04 -22.40 -22.11
CA ARG A 391 -6.74 -21.26 -21.54
C ARG A 391 -5.94 -20.70 -20.37
N GLY A 392 -5.63 -19.40 -20.42
CA GLY A 392 -4.91 -18.72 -19.34
C GLY A 392 -3.41 -18.57 -19.58
N GLU A 393 -2.91 -18.99 -20.75
CA GLU A 393 -1.49 -18.85 -21.08
C GLU A 393 -1.09 -17.38 -21.26
N ILE A 394 0.01 -16.99 -20.61
CA ILE A 394 0.50 -15.61 -20.59
C ILE A 394 1.38 -15.36 -21.83
N LYS A 395 0.87 -14.57 -22.78
CA LYS A 395 1.59 -14.18 -24.01
C LYS A 395 2.15 -12.75 -23.96
N LEU A 396 2.11 -12.14 -22.78
CA LEU A 396 2.59 -10.79 -22.52
C LEU A 396 3.94 -10.86 -21.79
N PRO A 397 4.84 -9.89 -21.99
CA PRO A 397 6.10 -9.85 -21.25
C PRO A 397 5.83 -9.74 -19.74
N THR A 398 6.37 -10.69 -18.97
CA THR A 398 6.20 -10.75 -17.50
C THR A 398 7.27 -9.97 -16.73
N SER A 399 8.35 -9.57 -17.40
CA SER A 399 9.44 -8.75 -16.85
C SER A 399 9.85 -7.71 -17.89
N VAL A 400 10.12 -6.49 -17.43
CA VAL A 400 10.70 -5.39 -18.22
C VAL A 400 11.90 -4.91 -17.42
N GLU A 401 13.10 -5.21 -17.91
CA GLU A 401 14.39 -4.92 -17.26
C GLU A 401 14.98 -3.59 -17.71
#